data_AF-A0AA43CDG5-F1
#
_entry.id   AF-A0AA43CDG5-F1
#
_cell.length_a   1.000
_cell.length_b   1.000
_cell.length_c   1.000
_cell.angle_alpha   90.00
_cell.angle_beta   90.00
_cell.angle_gamma   90.00
#
_symmetry.space_group_name_H-M   'P 1'
#
loop_
_entity.id
_entity.type
_entity.pdbx_description
1 polymer ?
#
loop_
_entity_poly.entity_id
_entity_poly.type
_entity_poly.pdbx_seq_one_letter_code
_entity_poly.pdbx_strand_id
1 'polypeptide(L)'
;MGDMKKAMDNPAAVFAQPEDVVDAPLTKEQKIAILKSWAYDARELEVAEEEGMVGTSQSKLHQILESLKSLVGEVDVEHPGPSKHHPLGD
;
A
#
# COMPACT_ATOMS: atom_id res chain seq x y z
N MET A 1 -10.83 -7.69 -17.25
CA MET A 1 -9.98 -6.49 -17.49
C MET A 1 -10.59 -5.19 -16.92
N GLY A 2 -11.80 -5.19 -16.35
CA GLY A 2 -12.42 -3.96 -15.81
C GLY A 2 -12.03 -3.62 -14.37
N ASP A 3 -11.46 -4.58 -13.65
CA ASP A 3 -11.29 -4.54 -12.20
C ASP A 3 -10.07 -3.70 -11.80
N MET A 4 -9.05 -3.65 -12.67
CA MET A 4 -7.80 -2.94 -12.43
C MET A 4 -7.99 -1.41 -12.43
N LYS A 5 -8.81 -0.89 -13.34
CA LYS A 5 -9.11 0.56 -13.38
C LYS A 5 -9.96 0.97 -12.18
N LYS A 6 -10.92 0.13 -11.78
CA LYS A 6 -11.71 0.34 -10.55
C LYS A 6 -10.85 0.28 -9.30
N ALA A 7 -9.87 -0.62 -9.23
CA ALA A 7 -8.95 -0.72 -8.10
C ALA A 7 -8.13 0.57 -7.88
N MET A 8 -7.82 1.30 -8.96
CA MET A 8 -7.12 2.59 -8.86
C MET A 8 -8.04 3.75 -8.47
N ASP A 9 -9.32 3.67 -8.84
CA ASP A 9 -10.31 4.73 -8.61
C ASP A 9 -11.01 4.59 -7.25
N ASN A 10 -11.42 3.37 -6.92
CA ASN A 10 -12.03 3.01 -5.65
C ASN A 10 -11.56 1.61 -5.19
N PRO A 11 -10.38 1.54 -4.55
CA PRO A 11 -9.85 0.27 -4.06
C PRO A 11 -10.73 -0.41 -3.01
N ALA A 12 -11.44 0.35 -2.19
CA ALA A 12 -12.38 -0.19 -1.20
C ALA A 12 -13.55 -0.96 -1.82
N ALA A 13 -13.88 -0.67 -3.09
CA ALA A 13 -14.93 -1.38 -3.82
C ALA A 13 -14.44 -2.66 -4.51
N VAL A 14 -13.12 -2.83 -4.64
CA VAL A 14 -12.50 -4.00 -5.28
C VAL A 14 -11.88 -4.94 -4.26
N PHE A 15 -11.29 -4.38 -3.20
CA PHE A 15 -10.58 -5.09 -2.16
C PHE A 15 -11.29 -4.89 -0.83
N ALA A 16 -11.46 -5.98 -0.08
CA ALA A 16 -12.07 -5.93 1.25
C ALA A 16 -11.05 -5.48 2.31
N GLN A 17 -9.78 -5.88 2.11
CA GLN A 17 -8.68 -5.63 3.02
C GLN A 17 -7.47 -5.04 2.28
N PRO A 18 -6.66 -4.20 2.95
CA PRO A 18 -5.41 -3.70 2.38
C PRO A 18 -4.41 -4.83 2.05
N GLU A 19 -4.48 -5.95 2.77
CA GLU A 19 -3.69 -7.16 2.48
C GLU A 19 -3.99 -7.74 1.10
N ASP A 20 -5.25 -7.67 0.61
CA ASP A 20 -5.59 -8.12 -0.74
C ASP A 20 -4.84 -7.31 -1.82
N VAL A 21 -4.56 -6.03 -1.56
CA VAL A 21 -3.77 -5.18 -2.48
C VAL A 21 -2.30 -5.62 -2.45
N VAL A 22 -1.81 -6.02 -1.28
CA VAL A 22 -0.44 -6.54 -1.12
C VAL A 22 -0.27 -7.87 -1.84
N ASP A 23 -1.27 -8.77 -1.80
CA ASP A 23 -1.25 -10.06 -2.49
C ASP A 23 -1.55 -9.94 -3.99
N ALA A 24 -2.22 -8.86 -4.41
CA ALA A 24 -2.59 -8.67 -5.81
C ALA A 24 -1.39 -8.73 -6.77
N PRO A 25 -1.59 -9.21 -8.02
CA PRO A 25 -0.56 -9.28 -9.06
C PRO A 25 -0.28 -7.88 -9.67
N LEU A 26 0.04 -6.91 -8.82
CA LEU A 26 0.32 -5.52 -9.16
C LEU A 26 1.79 -5.20 -8.88
N THR A 27 2.31 -4.17 -9.53
CA THR A 27 3.65 -3.69 -9.20
C THR A 27 3.65 -3.02 -7.83
N LYS A 28 4.80 -3.03 -7.16
CA LYS A 28 4.98 -2.36 -5.87
C LYS A 28 4.51 -0.90 -5.89
N GLU A 29 4.85 -0.17 -6.94
CA GLU A 29 4.42 1.22 -7.13
C GLU A 29 2.89 1.36 -7.24
N GLN A 30 2.23 0.46 -7.97
CA GLN A 30 0.77 0.43 -8.08
C GLN A 30 0.11 0.12 -6.73
N LYS A 31 0.64 -0.86 -5.99
CA LYS A 31 0.17 -1.22 -4.65
C LYS A 31 0.26 -0.03 -3.69
N ILE A 32 1.40 0.67 -3.70
CA ILE A 32 1.61 1.88 -2.90
C ILE A 32 0.63 2.97 -3.32
N ALA A 33 0.47 3.25 -4.62
CA ALA A 33 -0.46 4.26 -5.10
C ALA A 33 -1.90 3.99 -4.66
N ILE A 34 -2.33 2.73 -4.77
CA ILE A 34 -3.66 2.27 -4.34
C ILE A 34 -3.85 2.45 -2.83
N LEU A 35 -2.91 1.95 -2.01
CA LEU A 35 -2.99 2.04 -0.55
C LEU A 35 -2.94 3.50 -0.06
N LYS A 36 -2.18 4.38 -0.72
CA LYS A 36 -2.18 5.81 -0.39
C LYS A 36 -3.53 6.46 -0.65
N SER A 37 -4.15 6.18 -1.81
CA SER A 37 -5.49 6.69 -2.11
C SER A 37 -6.50 6.16 -1.11
N TRP A 38 -6.45 4.86 -0.82
CA TRP A 38 -7.36 4.22 0.13
C TRP A 38 -7.22 4.78 1.55
N ALA A 39 -6.00 5.09 2.01
CA ALA A 39 -5.78 5.74 3.30
C ALA A 39 -6.47 7.12 3.37
N TYR A 40 -6.48 7.85 2.26
CA TYR A 40 -7.16 9.14 2.18
C TYR A 40 -8.67 8.98 2.32
N ASP A 41 -9.29 8.03 1.60
CA ASP A 41 -10.72 7.74 1.71
C ASP A 41 -11.10 7.18 3.10
N ALA A 42 -10.28 6.27 3.64
CA ALA A 42 -10.52 5.66 4.95
C ALA A 42 -10.51 6.69 6.08
N ARG A 43 -9.65 7.72 6.02
CA ARG A 43 -9.63 8.79 7.01
C ARG A 43 -10.91 9.65 6.97
N GLU A 44 -11.48 9.86 5.78
CA GLU A 44 -12.73 10.64 5.63
C GLU A 44 -13.93 9.82 6.14
N LEU A 45 -13.90 8.50 5.92
CA LEU A 45 -14.88 7.57 6.49
C LEU A 45 -14.76 7.46 8.01
N GLU A 46 -13.55 7.45 8.58
CA GLU A 46 -13.35 7.44 10.03
C GLU A 46 -13.91 8.68 10.71
N VAL A 47 -13.75 9.87 10.10
CA VAL A 47 -14.36 11.12 10.62
C VAL A 47 -15.89 11.03 10.68
N ALA A 48 -16.52 10.24 9.80
CA ALA A 48 -17.96 10.01 9.83
C ALA A 48 -18.40 8.98 10.89
N GLU A 49 -17.54 8.04 11.29
CA GLU A 49 -17.82 7.08 12.37
C GLU A 49 -17.37 7.56 13.77
N GLU A 50 -16.48 8.57 13.85
CA GLU A 50 -15.92 9.08 15.12
C GLU A 50 -16.89 9.91 15.99
N GLU A 51 -18.17 10.04 15.61
CA GLU A 51 -19.22 10.52 16.52
C GLU A 51 -19.78 9.41 17.45
N GLY A 52 -19.32 8.15 17.31
CA GLY A 52 -19.90 7.01 18.03
C GLY A 52 -18.88 5.96 18.46
N MET A 53 -18.20 6.21 19.58
CA MET A 53 -17.48 5.22 20.42
C MET A 53 -16.13 4.72 19.87
N VAL A 54 -15.08 5.41 20.30
CA VAL A 54 -13.69 4.93 20.39
C VAL A 54 -13.66 3.57 21.10
N GLY A 55 -13.46 2.50 20.33
CA GLY A 55 -13.47 1.14 20.83
C GLY A 55 -12.43 0.26 20.15
N THR A 56 -11.14 0.48 20.48
CA THR A 56 -9.99 -0.45 20.47
C THR A 56 -9.73 -1.38 19.27
N SER A 57 -10.57 -1.40 18.23
CA SER A 57 -10.31 -2.13 16.99
C SER A 57 -9.43 -1.28 16.12
N GLN A 58 -8.33 -1.86 15.63
CA GLN A 58 -7.42 -1.19 14.70
C GLN A 58 -8.23 -0.67 13.51
N SER A 59 -8.29 0.65 13.34
CA SER A 59 -9.04 1.26 12.25
C SER A 59 -8.55 0.76 10.90
N LYS A 60 -9.43 0.78 9.90
CA LYS A 60 -9.08 0.42 8.51
C LYS A 60 -7.87 1.23 8.03
N LEU A 61 -7.78 2.51 8.38
CA LEU A 61 -6.63 3.36 8.11
C LEU A 61 -5.33 2.78 8.68
N HIS A 62 -5.35 2.27 9.91
CA HIS A 62 -4.17 1.69 10.55
C HIS A 62 -3.64 0.49 9.75
N GLN A 63 -4.53 -0.43 9.35
CA GLN A 63 -4.16 -1.61 8.56
C GLN A 63 -3.58 -1.22 7.18
N ILE A 64 -4.14 -0.18 6.55
CA ILE A 64 -3.64 0.35 5.27
C ILE A 64 -2.22 0.91 5.45
N LEU A 65 -1.99 1.68 6.51
CA LEU A 65 -0.69 2.27 6.83
C LEU A 65 0.36 1.20 7.16
N GLU A 66 0.00 0.15 7.90
CA GLU A 66 0.89 -0.98 8.17
C GLU A 66 1.30 -1.71 6.88
N SER A 67 0.33 -1.99 6.01
CA SER A 67 0.57 -2.62 4.70
C SER A 67 1.50 -1.75 3.83
N LEU A 68 1.25 -0.44 3.80
CA LEU A 68 2.09 0.50 3.07
C LEU A 68 3.50 0.59 3.66
N LYS A 69 3.63 0.57 4.99
CA LYS A 69 4.92 0.55 5.68
C LYS A 69 5.70 -0.74 5.39
N SER A 70 5.04 -1.89 5.28
CA SER A 70 5.69 -3.13 4.85
C SER A 70 6.26 -2.99 3.44
N LEU A 71 5.43 -2.52 2.50
CA LEU A 71 5.86 -2.31 1.11
C LEU A 71 7.00 -1.30 1.02
N VAL A 72 6.91 -0.15 1.69
CA VAL A 72 7.95 0.90 1.63
C VAL A 72 9.19 0.49 2.43
N GLY A 73 9.04 -0.21 3.55
CA GLY A 73 10.15 -0.72 4.37
C GLY A 73 10.96 -1.82 3.69
N GLU A 74 10.36 -2.57 2.77
CA GLU A 74 11.08 -3.50 1.89
C GLU A 74 11.87 -2.79 0.77
N VAL A 75 11.69 -1.48 0.57
CA VAL A 75 12.58 -0.70 -0.31
C VAL A 75 13.69 -0.12 0.55
N ASP A 76 14.91 -0.59 0.29
CA ASP A 76 16.17 0.03 0.70
C ASP A 76 16.80 -0.40 2.05
N VAL A 77 17.07 -1.70 2.22
CA VAL A 77 18.22 -2.15 3.05
C VAL A 77 19.15 -3.13 2.32
N GLU A 78 18.71 -3.81 1.25
CA GLU A 78 19.52 -4.89 0.64
C GLU A 78 19.92 -4.70 -0.83
N HIS A 79 19.98 -3.46 -1.34
CA HIS A 79 20.71 -3.19 -2.59
C HIS A 79 21.92 -2.28 -2.33
N PRO A 80 23.04 -2.77 -1.76
CA PRO A 80 24.33 -2.21 -2.11
C PRO A 80 24.52 -2.49 -3.59
N GLY A 81 24.29 -1.50 -4.45
CA GLY A 81 24.76 -1.59 -5.83
C GLY A 81 26.25 -1.30 -5.88
N PRO A 82 27.11 -2.27 -6.21
CA PRO A 82 28.30 -1.99 -6.99
C PRO A 82 28.13 -2.65 -8.36
N SER A 83 27.19 -2.16 -9.17
CA SER A 83 27.28 -2.37 -10.62
C SER A 83 28.22 -1.34 -11.21
N LYS A 84 29.52 -1.55 -10.99
CA LYS A 84 30.60 -1.02 -11.85
C LYS A 84 31.55 -2.18 -12.15
N HIS A 85 31.16 -2.98 -13.14
CA HIS A 85 32.13 -3.74 -13.92
C HIS A 85 33.13 -2.76 -14.55
N HIS A 86 34.42 -2.90 -14.23
CA HIS A 86 35.48 -2.53 -15.16
C HIS A 86 36.58 -3.61 -15.14
N PRO A 87 36.80 -4.33 -16.26
CA PRO A 87 37.91 -5.25 -16.42
C PRO A 87 39.10 -4.52 -17.07
N LEU A 88 40.25 -4.49 -16.40
CA LEU A 88 41.58 -4.23 -16.97
C LEU A 88 42.58 -4.42 -15.83
N GLY A 89 43.67 -5.16 -15.89
CA GLY A 89 44.46 -5.77 -16.94
C GLY A 89 45.78 -6.13 -16.23
N ASP A 90 46.44 -7.17 -16.73
CA ASP A 90 47.71 -7.80 -16.31
C ASP A 90 48.58 -7.16 -15.20
#